data_AF-A0A0N9I7K4-F1
#
_entry.id   AF-A0A0N9I7K4-F1
#
_cell.length_a   1.000
_cell.length_b   1.000
_cell.length_c   1.000
_cell.angle_alpha   90.00
_cell.angle_beta   90.00
_cell.angle_gamma   90.00
#
_symmetry.space_group_name_H-M   'P 1'
#
loop_
_entity.id
_entity.type
_entity.pdbx_description
1 polymer ?
#
loop_
_entity_poly.entity_id
_entity_poly.type
_entity_poly.pdbx_seq_one_letter_code
_entity_poly.pdbx_strand_id
1 'polypeptide(L)'
;MQLHDISDDLDAGVSARMERQQVRYRGDHRFPFVIGRQALVTSAGGSGAMSGQLDRLLAVMSLPRVTLGVIPAQAEYRVPANQFVLYDDDLVHVETISAELTINQPTRDRVVRQGVHELTQQAVYGQQARALITSALGHL
;
A
#
# COMPACT_ATOMS: atom_id res chain seq x y z
N MET A 1 16.02 -13.83 12.63
CA MET A 1 15.62 -14.70 11.50
C MET A 1 16.19 -14.07 10.23
N GLN A 2 17.37 -14.52 9.81
CA GLN A 2 17.99 -14.07 8.55
C GLN A 2 17.39 -14.91 7.42
N LEU A 3 16.55 -14.32 6.57
CA LEU A 3 16.24 -14.91 5.27
C LEU A 3 17.48 -14.70 4.39
N HIS A 4 18.21 -15.78 4.14
CA HIS A 4 19.27 -15.83 3.13
C HIS A 4 18.65 -16.12 1.77
N ASP A 5 19.19 -15.45 0.75
CA ASP A 5 18.97 -15.65 -0.68
C ASP A 5 17.69 -15.03 -1.29
N ILE A 6 17.68 -13.69 -1.40
CA ILE A 6 16.63 -12.92 -2.10
C ILE A 6 17.20 -11.76 -2.94
N SER A 7 18.52 -11.61 -3.07
CA SER A 7 19.09 -10.35 -3.58
C SER A 7 18.79 -10.11 -5.06
N ASP A 8 18.93 -11.13 -5.92
CA ASP A 8 18.63 -11.00 -7.36
C ASP A 8 17.11 -11.10 -7.64
N ASP A 9 16.37 -11.80 -6.78
CA ASP A 9 14.92 -12.00 -6.92
C ASP A 9 14.12 -10.77 -6.43
N LEU A 10 14.71 -9.96 -5.55
CA LEU A 10 14.09 -8.73 -5.06
C LEU A 10 14.01 -7.67 -6.16
N ASP A 11 15.08 -7.46 -6.92
CA ASP A 11 15.10 -6.46 -8.00
C ASP A 11 14.22 -6.89 -9.19
N ALA A 12 14.19 -8.19 -9.50
CA ALA A 12 13.27 -8.76 -10.49
C ALA A 12 11.81 -8.66 -10.02
N GLY A 13 11.52 -8.97 -8.75
CA GLY A 13 10.21 -8.85 -8.14
C GLY A 13 9.72 -7.40 -8.09
N VAL A 14 10.58 -6.45 -7.70
CA VAL A 14 10.30 -5.02 -7.72
C VAL A 14 10.05 -4.54 -9.15
N SER A 15 10.87 -4.96 -10.11
CA SER A 15 10.70 -4.59 -11.53
C SER A 15 9.39 -5.12 -12.09
N ALA A 16 9.05 -6.39 -11.84
CA ALA A 16 7.79 -6.98 -12.26
C ALA A 16 6.58 -6.28 -11.62
N ARG A 17 6.72 -5.83 -10.36
CA ARG A 17 5.69 -5.04 -9.65
C ARG A 17 5.53 -3.66 -10.28
N MET A 18 6.63 -2.99 -10.59
CA MET A 18 6.64 -1.68 -11.23
C MET A 18 6.10 -1.75 -12.67
N GLU A 19 6.42 -2.79 -13.43
CA GLU A 19 5.93 -3.01 -14.79
C GLU A 19 4.41 -3.27 -14.81
N ARG A 20 3.91 -4.10 -13.89
CA ARG A 20 2.47 -4.30 -13.68
C ARG A 20 1.74 -3.01 -13.27
N GLN A 21 2.39 -2.15 -12.49
CA GLN A 21 1.87 -0.80 -12.18
C GLN A 21 1.89 0.14 -13.40
N GLN A 22 2.82 -0.05 -14.36
CA GLN A 22 2.96 0.78 -15.56
C GLN A 22 2.01 0.41 -16.70
N VAL A 23 1.58 -0.85 -16.82
CA VAL A 23 0.75 -1.35 -17.95
C VAL A 23 -0.62 -0.63 -18.08
N ARG A 24 -1.07 0.15 -17.11
CA ARG A 24 -2.40 0.82 -17.13
C ARG A 24 -2.40 2.35 -17.02
N TYR A 25 -1.40 3.03 -17.60
CA TYR A 25 -1.47 4.49 -17.79
C TYR A 25 -2.46 4.97 -18.89
N ARG A 26 -3.19 4.08 -19.56
CA ARG A 26 -4.22 4.44 -20.57
C ARG A 26 -5.61 4.37 -19.94
N GLY A 27 -6.31 5.51 -19.84
CA GLY A 27 -7.69 5.60 -19.34
C GLY A 27 -7.90 6.69 -18.27
N ASP A 28 -9.12 6.75 -17.73
CA ASP A 28 -9.53 7.68 -16.65
C ASP A 28 -9.52 6.98 -15.27
N HIS A 29 -8.46 6.20 -15.01
CA HIS A 29 -8.32 5.41 -13.80
C HIS A 29 -7.94 6.28 -12.59
N ARG A 30 -8.64 6.06 -11.47
CA ARG A 30 -8.28 6.58 -10.16
C ARG A 30 -7.53 5.50 -9.38
N PHE A 31 -6.56 5.94 -8.58
CA PHE A 31 -5.68 5.07 -7.81
C PHE A 31 -5.90 5.32 -6.31
N PRO A 32 -6.86 4.62 -5.69
CA PRO A 32 -7.05 4.64 -4.25
C PRO A 32 -6.02 3.74 -3.57
N PHE A 33 -5.32 4.30 -2.59
CA PHE A 33 -4.36 3.60 -1.75
C PHE A 33 -4.75 3.81 -0.29
N VAL A 34 -4.65 2.75 0.50
CA VAL A 34 -4.80 2.82 1.96
C VAL A 34 -3.59 2.13 2.58
N ILE A 35 -2.91 2.82 3.49
CA ILE A 35 -1.75 2.29 4.22
C ILE A 35 -1.97 2.44 5.73
N GLY A 36 -1.41 1.53 6.51
CA GLY A 36 -1.37 1.67 7.97
C GLY A 36 -0.31 2.67 8.42
N ARG A 37 -0.54 3.36 9.55
CA ARG A 37 0.46 4.26 10.17
C ARG A 37 1.82 3.59 10.36
N GLN A 38 1.84 2.29 10.65
CA GLN A 38 3.06 1.52 10.87
C GLN A 38 4.00 1.52 9.63
N ALA A 39 3.45 1.59 8.42
CA ALA A 39 4.25 1.66 7.20
C ALA A 39 5.07 2.96 7.08
N LEU A 40 4.66 4.02 7.78
CA LEU A 40 5.34 5.32 7.75
C LEU A 40 6.54 5.38 8.71
N VAL A 41 6.61 4.47 9.68
CA VAL A 41 7.60 4.52 10.77
C VAL A 41 8.48 3.28 10.86
N THR A 42 8.11 2.20 10.17
CA THR A 42 8.95 1.00 10.09
C THR A 42 10.08 1.27 9.12
N SER A 43 11.32 1.32 9.63
CA SER A 43 12.49 1.59 8.81
C SER A 43 12.76 0.45 7.82
N ALA A 44 12.62 0.75 6.53
CA ALA A 44 13.03 -0.11 5.43
C ALA A 44 14.18 0.59 4.68
N GLY A 45 15.41 0.08 4.82
CA GLY A 45 16.58 0.68 4.19
C GLY A 45 17.19 1.90 4.90
N GLY A 46 16.81 2.17 6.16
CA GLY A 46 17.38 3.25 6.98
C GLY A 46 16.70 4.62 6.79
N SER A 47 17.07 5.61 7.62
CA SER A 47 16.42 6.93 7.64
C SER A 47 16.49 7.67 6.29
N GLY A 48 17.60 7.57 5.57
CA GLY A 48 17.75 8.21 4.25
C GLY A 48 16.77 7.67 3.20
N ALA A 49 16.64 6.34 3.12
CA ALA A 49 15.67 5.70 2.23
C ALA A 49 14.23 6.05 2.63
N MET A 50 13.92 5.99 3.94
CA MET A 50 12.60 6.33 4.45
C MET A 50 12.22 7.78 4.16
N SER A 51 13.14 8.72 4.30
CA SER A 51 12.89 10.14 3.98
C SER A 51 12.44 10.30 2.53
N GLY A 52 13.17 9.70 1.58
CA GLY A 52 12.80 9.71 0.16
C GLY A 52 11.46 9.03 -0.13
N GLN A 53 11.13 7.94 0.57
CA GLN A 53 9.83 7.26 0.43
C GLN A 53 8.68 8.15 0.93
N LEU A 54 8.81 8.77 2.10
CA LEU A 54 7.79 9.66 2.65
C LEU A 54 7.60 10.93 1.82
N ASP A 55 8.69 11.52 1.31
CA ASP A 55 8.63 12.63 0.36
C ASP A 55 7.90 12.22 -0.93
N ARG A 56 8.16 11.01 -1.43
CA ARG A 56 7.45 10.47 -2.59
C ARG A 56 5.96 10.33 -2.33
N LEU A 57 5.55 9.87 -1.13
CA LEU A 57 4.14 9.81 -0.75
C LEU A 57 3.50 11.20 -0.78
N LEU A 58 4.16 12.22 -0.21
CA LEU A 58 3.67 13.60 -0.26
C LEU A 58 3.53 14.13 -1.69
N ALA A 59 4.47 13.78 -2.58
CA ALA A 59 4.42 14.19 -3.98
C ALA A 59 3.25 13.51 -4.73
N VAL A 60 3.05 12.20 -4.57
CA VAL A 60 1.97 11.48 -5.27
C VAL A 60 0.58 11.89 -4.77
N MET A 61 0.44 12.29 -3.51
CA MET A 61 -0.80 12.86 -2.97
C MET A 61 -1.26 14.13 -3.70
N SER A 62 -0.37 14.84 -4.40
CA SER A 62 -0.73 16.02 -5.18
C SER A 62 -1.31 15.68 -6.56
N LEU A 63 -1.21 14.42 -7.00
CA LEU A 63 -1.70 13.98 -8.30
C LEU A 63 -3.25 13.87 -8.27
N PRO A 64 -3.98 14.45 -9.23
CA PRO A 64 -5.44 14.51 -9.21
C PRO A 64 -6.14 13.15 -9.30
N ARG A 65 -5.42 12.11 -9.74
CA ARG A 65 -5.92 10.74 -9.88
C ARG A 65 -5.55 9.83 -8.70
N VAL A 66 -4.78 10.33 -7.73
CA VAL A 66 -4.35 9.56 -6.57
C VAL A 66 -5.19 9.95 -5.36
N THR A 67 -5.67 8.95 -4.63
CA THR A 67 -6.25 9.13 -3.30
C THR A 67 -5.45 8.28 -2.34
N LEU A 68 -4.78 8.89 -1.37
CA LEU A 68 -4.02 8.19 -0.35
C LEU A 68 -4.68 8.38 1.01
N GLY A 69 -5.14 7.27 1.58
CA GLY A 69 -5.63 7.14 2.94
C GLY A 69 -4.56 6.58 3.87
N VAL A 70 -4.52 7.06 5.10
CA VAL A 70 -3.67 6.53 6.16
C VAL A 70 -4.56 6.08 7.31
N ILE A 71 -4.47 4.81 7.71
CA ILE A 71 -5.16 4.31 8.91
C ILE A 71 -4.35 4.72 10.15
N PRO A 72 -4.91 5.54 11.07
CA PRO A 72 -4.24 5.94 12.30
C PRO A 72 -3.92 4.73 13.19
N ALA A 73 -2.88 4.83 14.02
CA ALA A 73 -2.51 3.75 14.94
C ALA A 73 -3.59 3.49 16.02
N GLN A 74 -4.44 4.47 16.29
CA GLN A 74 -5.53 4.40 17.26
C GLN A 74 -6.83 3.87 16.66
N ALA A 75 -6.86 3.56 15.36
CA ALA A 75 -8.04 2.97 14.73
C ALA A 75 -8.31 1.58 15.32
N GLU A 76 -9.60 1.25 15.48
CA GLU A 76 -10.03 -0.06 15.95
C GLU A 76 -9.53 -1.17 15.01
N TYR A 77 -9.11 -2.32 15.54
CA TYR A 77 -8.68 -3.43 14.69
C TYR A 77 -9.88 -4.21 14.16
N ARG A 78 -10.32 -3.91 12.92
CA ARG A 78 -11.52 -4.52 12.30
C ARG A 78 -11.22 -5.57 11.26
N VAL A 79 -10.11 -5.42 10.52
CA VAL A 79 -9.77 -6.30 9.40
C VAL A 79 -8.30 -6.73 9.53
N PRO A 80 -8.02 -8.05 9.63
CA PRO A 80 -6.67 -8.55 9.47
C PRO A 80 -6.26 -8.37 8.00
N ALA A 81 -5.29 -7.48 7.75
CA ALA A 81 -4.85 -7.16 6.40
C ALA A 81 -3.34 -7.38 6.23
N ASN A 82 -2.97 -8.22 5.27
CA ASN A 82 -1.63 -8.24 4.69
C ASN A 82 -1.52 -7.15 3.62
N GLN A 83 -0.34 -6.95 3.02
CA GLN A 83 -0.23 -6.14 1.81
C GLN A 83 -0.99 -6.83 0.67
N PHE A 84 -2.00 -6.14 0.13
CA PHE A 84 -2.76 -6.64 -1.02
C PHE A 84 -3.13 -5.50 -1.98
N VAL A 85 -3.44 -5.87 -3.22
CA VAL A 85 -3.99 -5.00 -4.26
C VAL A 85 -5.28 -5.65 -4.77
N LEU A 86 -6.37 -4.90 -4.80
CA LEU A 86 -7.60 -5.31 -5.48
C LEU A 86 -7.65 -4.62 -6.84
N TYR A 87 -7.74 -5.41 -7.91
CA TYR A 87 -7.89 -4.95 -9.28
C TYR A 87 -9.34 -5.14 -9.71
N ASP A 88 -9.96 -4.04 -10.14
CA ASP A 88 -11.39 -3.98 -10.49
C ASP A 88 -12.23 -4.60 -9.34
N ASP A 89 -13.16 -5.52 -9.61
CA ASP A 89 -13.99 -6.14 -8.55
C ASP A 89 -13.69 -7.62 -8.26
N ASP A 90 -12.80 -8.25 -9.04
CA ASP A 90 -12.73 -9.71 -9.16
C ASP A 90 -11.31 -10.29 -9.02
N LEU A 91 -10.27 -9.44 -9.00
CA LEU A 91 -8.88 -9.90 -8.97
C LEU A 91 -8.14 -9.35 -7.75
N VAL A 92 -7.90 -10.22 -6.77
CA VAL A 92 -7.16 -9.86 -5.56
C VAL A 92 -5.76 -10.42 -5.63
N HIS A 93 -4.80 -9.57 -5.32
CA HIS A 93 -3.41 -9.89 -5.32
C HIS A 93 -2.82 -9.69 -3.94
N VAL A 94 -2.36 -10.76 -3.31
CA VAL A 94 -1.81 -10.72 -1.95
C VAL A 94 -0.34 -11.10 -2.01
N GLU A 95 0.52 -10.24 -1.48
CA GLU A 95 1.91 -10.59 -1.26
C GLU A 95 2.06 -11.16 0.16
N THR A 96 2.64 -12.34 0.25
CA THR A 96 3.06 -12.95 1.51
C THR A 96 4.57 -13.10 1.52
N ILE A 97 5.14 -13.34 2.71
CA ILE A 97 6.59 -13.48 2.88
C ILE A 97 7.18 -14.58 1.99
N SER A 98 6.41 -15.63 1.68
CA SER A 98 6.89 -16.81 0.94
C SER A 98 6.42 -16.88 -0.51
N ALA A 99 5.33 -16.21 -0.86
CA ALA A 99 4.71 -16.34 -2.18
C ALA A 99 3.75 -15.18 -2.52
N GLU A 100 3.60 -14.97 -3.82
CA GLU A 100 2.58 -14.12 -4.42
C GLU A 100 1.31 -14.95 -4.66
N LEU A 101 0.18 -14.57 -4.06
CA LEU A 101 -1.11 -15.26 -4.22
C LEU A 101 -2.06 -14.42 -5.07
N THR A 102 -2.46 -14.95 -6.21
CA THR A 102 -3.55 -14.39 -7.03
C THR A 102 -4.83 -15.15 -6.78
N ILE A 103 -5.86 -14.44 -6.30
CA ILE A 103 -7.19 -15.00 -6.03
C ILE A 103 -8.15 -14.46 -7.09
N ASN A 104 -8.74 -15.36 -7.85
CA ASN A 104 -9.79 -15.09 -8.84
C ASN A 104 -10.97 -16.04 -8.54
N GLN A 105 -11.80 -15.70 -7.56
CA GLN A 105 -12.95 -16.52 -7.17
C GLN A 105 -14.16 -15.66 -6.74
N PRO A 106 -15.28 -15.68 -7.50
CA PRO A 106 -16.41 -14.76 -7.35
C PRO A 106 -17.02 -14.69 -5.93
N THR A 107 -17.00 -15.80 -5.19
CA THR A 107 -17.59 -15.88 -3.83
C THR A 107 -16.69 -15.27 -2.75
N ARG A 108 -15.37 -15.23 -2.96
CA ARG A 108 -14.41 -14.61 -2.03
C ARG A 108 -14.34 -13.10 -2.18
N ASP A 109 -14.76 -12.60 -3.34
CA ASP A 109 -14.71 -11.16 -3.63
C ASP A 109 -15.58 -10.34 -2.67
N ARG A 110 -16.72 -10.88 -2.19
CA ARG A 110 -17.55 -10.16 -1.19
C ARG A 110 -16.81 -9.91 0.12
N VAL A 111 -16.06 -10.90 0.62
CA VAL A 111 -15.32 -10.77 1.89
C VAL A 111 -14.18 -9.77 1.73
N VAL A 112 -13.44 -9.86 0.61
CA VAL A 112 -12.35 -8.92 0.33
C VAL A 112 -12.87 -7.50 0.12
N ARG A 113 -13.96 -7.32 -0.63
CA ARG A 113 -14.60 -6.01 -0.82
C ARG A 113 -15.09 -5.42 0.51
N GLN A 114 -15.69 -6.22 1.38
CA GLN A 114 -16.06 -5.75 2.71
C GLN A 114 -14.82 -5.32 3.50
N GLY A 115 -13.75 -6.11 3.46
CA GLY A 115 -12.48 -5.76 4.10
C GLY A 115 -11.90 -4.44 3.59
N VAL A 116 -11.86 -4.25 2.27
CA VAL A 116 -11.44 -2.98 1.64
C VAL A 116 -12.33 -1.82 2.07
N HIS A 117 -13.64 -2.02 2.09
CA HIS A 117 -14.59 -1.01 2.53
C HIS A 117 -14.31 -0.57 3.98
N GLU A 118 -14.19 -1.51 4.91
CA GLU A 118 -13.87 -1.22 6.31
C GLU A 118 -12.54 -0.47 6.44
N LEU A 119 -11.46 -0.93 5.79
CA LEU A 119 -10.16 -0.26 5.82
C LEU A 119 -10.23 1.17 5.27
N THR A 120 -11.01 1.37 4.21
CA THR A 120 -11.24 2.69 3.60
C THR A 120 -12.00 3.63 4.55
N GLN A 121 -12.97 3.11 5.32
CA GLN A 121 -13.70 3.88 6.34
C GLN A 121 -12.83 4.24 7.55
N GLN A 122 -11.80 3.44 7.86
CA GLN A 122 -10.88 3.70 8.96
C GLN A 122 -9.75 4.67 8.63
N ALA A 123 -9.50 4.89 7.33
CA ALA A 123 -8.44 5.75 6.88
C ALA A 123 -8.82 7.24 6.97
N VAL A 124 -7.84 8.07 7.32
CA VAL A 124 -7.92 9.51 7.17
C VAL A 124 -7.31 9.93 5.84
N TYR A 125 -7.79 11.02 5.25
CA TYR A 125 -7.40 11.49 3.91
C TYR A 125 -6.98 12.96 3.91
N GLY A 126 -6.43 13.41 2.78
CA GLY A 126 -6.11 14.82 2.54
C GLY A 126 -5.13 15.38 3.58
N GLN A 127 -5.50 16.49 4.22
CA GLN A 127 -4.64 17.18 5.18
C GLN A 127 -4.28 16.32 6.39
N GLN A 128 -5.19 15.47 6.88
CA GLN A 128 -4.93 14.60 8.02
C GLN A 128 -3.90 13.51 7.68
N ALA A 129 -4.04 12.87 6.52
CA ALA A 129 -3.03 11.93 6.00
C ALA A 129 -1.67 12.62 5.80
N ARG A 130 -1.67 13.83 5.22
CA ARG A 130 -0.46 14.64 5.02
C ARG A 130 0.23 14.94 6.35
N ALA A 131 -0.52 15.28 7.40
CA ALA A 131 0.01 15.57 8.72
C ALA A 131 0.69 14.33 9.34
N LEU A 132 0.10 13.14 9.20
CA LEU A 132 0.71 11.90 9.66
C LEU A 132 2.03 11.60 8.94
N ILE A 133 2.07 11.74 7.61
CA ILE A 133 3.29 11.53 6.82
C ILE A 133 4.38 12.55 7.22
N THR A 134 4.02 13.82 7.32
CA THR A 134 4.94 14.90 7.74
C THR A 134 5.46 14.68 9.17
N SER A 135 4.62 14.21 10.07
CA SER A 135 5.04 13.84 11.43
C SER A 135 6.04 12.68 11.41
N ALA A 136 5.85 11.65 10.57
CA ALA A 136 6.85 10.58 10.44
C ALA A 136 8.20 11.12 9.93
N LEU A 137 8.21 12.00 8.93
CA LEU A 137 9.43 12.65 8.44
C LEU A 137 10.20 13.37 9.55
N GLY A 138 9.48 14.08 10.44
CA GLY A 138 10.10 14.78 11.57
C GLY A 138 10.67 13.88 12.67
N HIS A 139 10.45 12.56 12.59
CA HIS A 139 10.92 11.56 13.57
C HIS A 139 12.00 10.62 13.00
N LEU A 140 12.43 10.81 11.74
CA LEU A 140 13.51 10.03 11.09
C LEU A 140 14.90 10.53 11.45
#